data_AF-A0A2D3PTN8-F1
#
_entry.id   AF-A0A2D3PTN8-F1
#
_cell.length_a   1.000
_cell.length_b   1.000
_cell.length_c   1.000
_cell.angle_alpha   90.00
_cell.angle_beta   90.00
_cell.angle_gamma   90.00
#
_symmetry.space_group_name_H-M   'P 1'
#
loop_
_entity.id
_entity.type
_entity.pdbx_description
1 polymer ?
#
loop_
_entity_poly.entity_id
_entity_poly.type
_entity_poly.pdbx_seq_one_letter_code
_entity_poly.pdbx_strand_id
1 'polypeptide(L)'
;MSKFKELEEIKNDFEFYKKNLMNKNYLFIYSEFTNRQLSKLQNKIKLNNLKIFEINFKQNFFPHGLGIKIYNMKTFEFIEKLENNSLETKDYSTDVSRGQKRIALKNLPIVLRKPLIIGEYSKTKINFNADILLGTPGNNKNSTIGLLIGIIKSDMKNFNKYVPNSLQYEVAEGYIVKNTERKILFTLEKEKSQEKYNTILFKAKDILIHNLYYNETIKQYLSVELQEIIKKQITNYNCLTGEPINIENHSSGENKWIAKKEVEKLEIEKKENVKEKIGKIAVTMTEKEMEDYKKNRGMETKEITNPSNEKKLYIIPIPYYNISDLKITKEIEQKFVPMKEKEKSQEIDKSKGQGIGD
;
A
#
# COMPACT_ATOMS: atom_id res chain seq x y z
N MET A 1 27.93 -22.98 -24.53
CA MET A 1 26.76 -23.59 -23.86
C MET A 1 26.07 -24.49 -24.88
N SER A 2 25.68 -25.73 -24.55
CA SER A 2 24.97 -26.57 -25.52
C SER A 2 23.62 -25.92 -25.87
N LYS A 3 23.24 -25.89 -27.15
CA LYS A 3 21.96 -25.33 -27.62
C LYS A 3 20.74 -25.98 -26.94
N PHE A 4 20.87 -27.24 -26.52
CA PHE A 4 19.83 -27.94 -25.76
C PHE A 4 19.60 -27.31 -24.38
N LYS A 5 20.69 -26.96 -23.69
CA LYS A 5 20.64 -26.29 -22.37
C LYS A 5 20.01 -24.90 -22.47
N GLU A 6 20.23 -24.18 -23.55
CA GLU A 6 19.65 -22.84 -23.76
C GLU A 6 18.12 -22.88 -23.93
N LEU A 7 17.61 -23.85 -24.70
CA LEU A 7 16.16 -24.05 -24.86
C LEU A 7 15.49 -24.40 -23.53
N GLU A 8 16.10 -25.29 -22.75
CA GLU A 8 15.61 -25.66 -21.42
C GLU A 8 15.58 -24.46 -20.47
N GLU A 9 16.61 -23.61 -20.50
CA GLU A 9 16.64 -22.37 -19.73
C GLU A 9 15.52 -21.41 -20.13
N ILE A 10 15.25 -21.24 -21.43
CA ILE A 10 14.14 -20.40 -21.91
C ILE A 10 12.80 -20.91 -21.39
N LYS A 11 12.55 -22.23 -21.45
CA LYS A 11 11.34 -22.85 -20.91
C LYS A 11 11.19 -22.60 -19.41
N ASN A 12 12.25 -22.87 -18.64
CA ASN A 12 12.27 -22.66 -17.20
C ASN A 12 12.08 -21.18 -16.80
N ASP A 13 12.61 -20.25 -17.60
CA ASP A 13 12.40 -18.83 -17.38
C ASP A 13 10.97 -18.40 -17.72
N PHE A 14 10.37 -18.98 -18.76
CA PHE A 14 9.00 -18.68 -19.15
C PHE A 14 7.99 -19.17 -18.13
N GLU A 15 8.15 -20.39 -17.62
CA GLU A 15 7.31 -20.92 -16.54
C GLU A 15 7.42 -20.08 -15.27
N PHE A 16 8.64 -19.66 -14.93
CA PHE A 16 8.83 -18.72 -13.83
C PHE A 16 8.11 -17.38 -14.08
N TYR A 17 8.22 -16.83 -15.30
CA TYR A 17 7.59 -15.57 -15.68
C TYR A 17 6.05 -15.66 -15.60
N LYS A 18 5.46 -16.73 -16.14
CA LYS A 18 4.02 -17.02 -16.08
C LYS A 18 3.53 -17.05 -14.64
N LYS A 19 4.20 -17.85 -13.80
CA LYS A 19 3.82 -18.07 -12.41
C LYS A 19 3.91 -16.81 -11.55
N ASN A 20 4.93 -15.97 -11.77
CA ASN A 20 5.26 -14.90 -10.82
C ASN A 20 4.87 -13.50 -11.28
N LEU A 21 4.67 -13.26 -12.59
CA LEU A 21 4.52 -11.91 -13.13
C LEU A 21 3.34 -11.76 -14.09
N MET A 22 3.10 -12.74 -14.97
CA MET A 22 2.22 -12.56 -16.14
C MET A 22 0.74 -12.32 -15.84
N ASN A 23 0.25 -12.90 -14.74
CA ASN A 23 -1.16 -12.78 -14.35
C ASN A 23 -1.43 -11.60 -13.43
N LYS A 24 -0.45 -10.72 -13.23
CA LYS A 24 -0.49 -9.68 -12.21
C LYS A 24 -0.33 -8.28 -12.80
N ASN A 25 -1.02 -7.33 -12.19
CA ASN A 25 -0.84 -5.92 -12.44
C ASN A 25 -0.26 -5.25 -11.20
N TYR A 26 0.64 -4.31 -11.44
CA TYR A 26 1.34 -3.58 -10.38
C TYR A 26 1.04 -2.09 -10.49
N LEU A 27 0.47 -1.50 -9.44
CA LEU A 27 0.32 -0.05 -9.33
C LEU A 27 1.46 0.50 -8.50
N PHE A 28 2.09 1.55 -8.98
CA PHE A 28 3.13 2.27 -8.28
C PHE A 28 2.67 3.68 -8.00
N ILE A 29 2.95 4.14 -6.79
CA ILE A 29 2.54 5.45 -6.31
C ILE A 29 3.80 6.20 -5.89
N TYR A 30 4.04 7.37 -6.46
CA TYR A 30 5.16 8.24 -6.13
C TYR A 30 4.68 9.69 -5.97
N SER A 31 5.52 10.57 -5.41
CA SER A 31 5.22 12.00 -5.33
C SER A 31 6.01 12.77 -6.40
N GLU A 32 5.43 13.82 -6.99
CA GLU A 32 6.17 14.72 -7.87
C GLU A 32 7.26 15.52 -7.12
N PHE A 33 7.16 15.63 -5.80
CA PHE A 33 8.21 16.22 -4.98
C PHE A 33 9.53 15.46 -5.16
N THR A 34 10.62 16.21 -5.24
CA THR A 34 11.97 15.63 -5.19
C THR A 34 12.17 14.86 -3.89
N ASN A 35 13.08 13.87 -3.88
CA ASN A 35 13.39 13.09 -2.68
C ASN A 35 13.78 13.98 -1.48
N ARG A 36 14.49 15.09 -1.73
CA ARG A 36 14.87 16.10 -0.72
C ARG A 36 13.67 16.88 -0.17
N GLN A 37 12.66 17.16 -0.98
CA GLN A 37 11.44 17.83 -0.51
C GLN A 37 10.58 16.84 0.28
N LEU A 38 10.47 15.61 -0.21
CA LEU A 38 9.68 14.56 0.44
C LEU A 38 10.19 14.23 1.85
N SER A 39 11.51 14.27 2.09
CA SER A 39 12.06 14.06 3.43
C SER A 39 11.60 15.09 4.47
N LYS A 40 11.16 16.28 4.04
CA LYS A 40 10.57 17.30 4.92
C LYS A 40 9.07 17.10 5.17
N LEU A 41 8.45 16.19 4.42
CA LEU A 41 7.01 15.91 4.45
C LEU A 41 6.71 14.53 5.05
N GLN A 42 7.71 13.91 5.68
CA GLN A 42 7.57 12.65 6.38
C GLN A 42 6.46 12.76 7.43
N ASN A 43 5.74 11.66 7.64
CA ASN A 43 4.64 11.57 8.60
C ASN A 43 3.42 12.48 8.31
N LYS A 44 3.32 13.11 7.13
CA LYS A 44 2.07 13.79 6.75
C LYS A 44 0.96 12.79 6.44
N ILE A 45 -0.19 12.98 7.09
CA ILE A 45 -1.42 12.18 6.91
C ILE A 45 -1.94 12.28 5.46
N LYS A 46 -1.77 13.44 4.84
CA LYS A 46 -2.19 13.71 3.46
C LYS A 46 -1.06 14.41 2.69
N LEU A 47 -0.55 13.73 1.68
CA LEU A 47 0.40 14.23 0.70
C LEU A 47 -0.36 14.65 -0.56
N ASN A 48 -0.01 15.83 -1.06
CA ASN A 48 -0.48 16.31 -2.35
C ASN A 48 0.49 15.84 -3.46
N ASN A 49 0.08 16.01 -4.72
CA ASN A 49 0.90 15.73 -5.90
C ASN A 49 1.42 14.28 -5.97
N LEU A 50 0.55 13.34 -5.58
CA LEU A 50 0.82 11.92 -5.81
C LEU A 50 0.48 11.57 -7.26
N LYS A 51 1.39 10.84 -7.90
CA LYS A 51 1.23 10.27 -9.23
C LYS A 51 1.17 8.77 -9.13
N ILE A 52 0.41 8.20 -10.05
CA ILE A 52 0.20 6.77 -10.13
C ILE A 52 0.52 6.29 -11.53
N PHE A 53 1.08 5.09 -11.60
CA PHE A 53 1.23 4.38 -12.84
C PHE A 53 1.09 2.89 -12.67
N GLU A 54 0.63 2.23 -13.73
CA GLU A 54 0.49 0.78 -13.76
C GLU A 54 1.51 0.15 -14.70
N ILE A 55 2.02 -0.99 -14.29
CA ILE A 55 2.76 -1.92 -15.13
C ILE A 55 1.99 -3.24 -15.19
N ASN A 56 1.86 -3.77 -16.41
CA ASN A 56 1.42 -5.14 -16.66
C ASN A 56 2.48 -5.90 -17.45
N PHE A 57 2.81 -7.11 -16.98
CA PHE A 57 3.78 -7.99 -17.61
C PHE A 57 3.07 -8.92 -18.59
N LYS A 58 2.96 -8.51 -19.87
CA LYS A 58 2.32 -9.32 -20.92
C LYS A 58 3.22 -10.44 -21.43
N GLN A 59 2.66 -11.49 -22.02
CA GLN A 59 3.44 -12.54 -22.70
C GLN A 59 4.46 -11.95 -23.68
N ASN A 60 4.08 -10.92 -24.43
CA ASN A 60 4.94 -10.30 -25.43
C ASN A 60 6.19 -9.62 -24.85
N PHE A 61 6.17 -9.26 -23.57
CA PHE A 61 7.37 -8.74 -22.90
C PHE A 61 8.43 -9.81 -22.71
N PHE A 62 8.06 -11.09 -22.55
CA PHE A 62 9.00 -12.14 -22.16
C PHE A 62 10.21 -12.25 -23.11
N PRO A 63 10.04 -12.38 -24.44
CA PRO A 63 11.18 -12.53 -25.33
C PRO A 63 12.06 -11.27 -25.36
N HIS A 64 11.46 -10.10 -25.58
CA HIS A 64 12.21 -8.84 -25.68
C HIS A 64 12.88 -8.46 -24.34
N GLY A 65 12.14 -8.61 -23.24
CA GLY A 65 12.57 -8.32 -21.88
C GLY A 65 13.75 -9.16 -21.43
N LEU A 66 13.89 -10.39 -21.94
CA LEU A 66 14.95 -11.32 -21.60
C LEU A 66 16.00 -11.54 -22.70
N GLY A 67 16.00 -10.68 -23.71
CA GLY A 67 17.05 -10.71 -24.73
C GLY A 67 16.95 -11.89 -25.69
N ILE A 68 15.74 -12.34 -26.00
CA ILE A 68 15.46 -13.37 -26.99
C ILE A 68 15.00 -12.67 -28.27
N LYS A 69 15.80 -12.82 -29.33
CA LYS A 69 15.47 -12.34 -30.68
C LYS A 69 14.79 -13.47 -31.44
N ILE A 70 13.57 -13.20 -31.90
CA ILE A 70 12.72 -14.14 -32.62
C ILE A 70 12.98 -14.02 -34.13
N TYR A 71 13.03 -15.15 -34.84
CA TYR A 71 13.20 -15.19 -36.29
C TYR A 71 11.99 -15.77 -36.99
N ASN A 72 11.64 -15.20 -38.14
CA ASN A 72 10.65 -15.73 -39.09
C ASN A 72 9.26 -16.02 -38.50
N MET A 73 8.90 -15.40 -37.37
CA MET A 73 7.60 -15.57 -36.72
C MET A 73 7.27 -14.38 -35.84
N LYS A 74 6.00 -14.27 -35.46
CA LYS A 74 5.52 -13.27 -34.51
C LYS A 74 5.71 -13.73 -33.07
N THR A 75 5.65 -12.79 -32.13
CA THR A 75 5.83 -13.11 -30.69
C THR A 75 4.81 -14.12 -30.17
N PHE A 76 3.55 -14.06 -30.59
CA PHE A 76 2.55 -15.02 -30.11
C PHE A 76 2.84 -16.45 -30.62
N GLU A 77 3.27 -16.60 -31.87
CA GLU A 77 3.66 -17.89 -32.48
C GLU A 77 4.87 -18.49 -31.75
N PHE A 78 5.84 -17.64 -31.39
CA PHE A 78 6.98 -18.06 -30.57
C PHE A 78 6.54 -18.61 -29.20
N ILE A 79 5.60 -17.92 -28.53
CA ILE A 79 5.08 -18.33 -27.23
C ILE A 79 4.29 -19.65 -27.35
N GLU A 80 3.46 -19.78 -28.38
CA GLU A 80 2.71 -21.02 -28.65
C GLU A 80 3.65 -22.21 -28.89
N LYS A 81 4.69 -22.02 -29.71
CA LYS A 81 5.73 -23.04 -29.91
C LYS A 81 6.46 -23.41 -28.62
N LEU A 82 6.75 -22.42 -27.77
CA LEU A 82 7.41 -22.62 -26.49
C LEU A 82 6.53 -23.45 -25.54
N GLU A 83 5.23 -23.15 -25.47
CA GLU A 83 4.25 -23.89 -24.66
C GLU A 83 4.02 -25.33 -25.17
N ASN A 84 3.94 -25.49 -26.49
CA ASN A 84 3.73 -26.79 -27.14
C ASN A 84 5.02 -27.62 -27.26
N ASN A 85 6.13 -27.20 -26.65
CA ASN A 85 7.44 -27.87 -26.72
C ASN A 85 7.97 -28.10 -28.16
N SER A 86 7.55 -27.28 -29.13
CA SER A 86 7.91 -27.40 -30.55
C SER A 86 8.91 -26.34 -31.04
N LEU A 87 9.41 -25.50 -30.12
CA LEU A 87 10.39 -24.46 -30.44
C LEU A 87 11.75 -25.05 -30.82
N GLU A 88 12.28 -24.64 -31.96
CA GLU A 88 13.57 -25.09 -32.48
C GLU A 88 14.66 -24.01 -32.37
N THR A 89 15.94 -24.42 -32.43
CA THR A 89 17.07 -23.48 -32.32
C THR A 89 17.21 -22.52 -33.50
N LYS A 90 16.52 -22.77 -34.62
CA LYS A 90 16.45 -21.86 -35.78
C LYS A 90 15.44 -20.73 -35.58
N ASP A 91 14.51 -20.90 -34.63
CA ASP A 91 13.40 -19.98 -34.40
C ASP A 91 13.83 -18.74 -33.59
N TYR A 92 15.00 -18.76 -32.95
CA TYR A 92 15.47 -17.69 -32.09
C TYR A 92 16.99 -17.59 -31.99
N SER A 93 17.44 -16.48 -31.41
CA SER A 93 18.78 -16.33 -30.83
C SER A 93 18.69 -15.55 -29.53
N THR A 94 19.74 -15.60 -28.73
CA THR A 94 19.82 -14.86 -27.47
C THR A 94 20.91 -13.80 -27.52
N ASP A 95 20.66 -12.67 -26.86
CA ASP A 95 21.64 -11.61 -26.72
C ASP A 95 22.68 -11.94 -25.64
N VAL A 96 23.84 -11.28 -25.71
CA VAL A 96 24.94 -11.44 -24.75
C VAL A 96 24.55 -11.05 -23.31
N SER A 97 23.51 -10.23 -23.15
CA SER A 97 23.04 -9.77 -21.84
C SER A 97 22.07 -10.75 -21.18
N ARG A 98 21.60 -11.79 -21.88
CA ARG A 98 20.58 -12.73 -21.40
C ARG A 98 20.90 -13.30 -20.03
N GLY A 99 22.14 -13.70 -19.79
CA GLY A 99 22.56 -14.24 -18.48
C GLY A 99 22.25 -13.27 -17.32
N GLN A 100 22.52 -11.98 -17.51
CA GLN A 100 22.20 -10.94 -16.53
C GLN A 100 20.68 -10.71 -16.44
N LYS A 101 19.98 -10.67 -17.57
CA LYS A 101 18.52 -10.51 -17.61
C LYS A 101 17.78 -11.64 -16.88
N ARG A 102 18.31 -12.86 -16.92
CA ARG A 102 17.78 -14.01 -16.16
C ARG A 102 17.91 -13.81 -14.65
N ILE A 103 19.06 -13.34 -14.18
CA ILE A 103 19.25 -13.01 -12.76
C ILE A 103 18.24 -11.92 -12.34
N ALA A 104 18.10 -10.87 -13.15
CA ALA A 104 17.11 -9.84 -12.91
C ALA A 104 15.68 -10.37 -12.90
N LEU A 105 15.33 -11.34 -13.77
CA LEU A 105 14.00 -11.95 -13.79
C LEU A 105 13.69 -12.65 -12.48
N LYS A 106 14.62 -13.49 -12.01
CA LYS A 106 14.43 -14.26 -10.77
C LYS A 106 14.33 -13.35 -9.54
N ASN A 107 15.05 -12.22 -9.54
CA ASN A 107 15.01 -11.24 -8.46
C ASN A 107 13.80 -10.30 -8.53
N LEU A 108 13.15 -10.16 -9.69
CA LEU A 108 12.14 -9.12 -9.90
C LEU A 108 10.95 -9.20 -8.91
N PRO A 109 10.33 -10.37 -8.64
CA PRO A 109 9.24 -10.46 -7.66
C PRO A 109 9.62 -9.99 -6.26
N ILE A 110 10.89 -10.16 -5.87
CA ILE A 110 11.43 -9.69 -4.59
C ILE A 110 11.65 -8.17 -4.63
N VAL A 111 12.18 -7.66 -5.75
CA VAL A 111 12.46 -6.24 -5.95
C VAL A 111 11.18 -5.39 -5.93
N LEU A 112 10.07 -5.90 -6.48
CA LEU A 112 8.77 -5.21 -6.47
C LEU A 112 8.21 -4.96 -5.05
N ARG A 113 8.71 -5.70 -4.05
CA ARG A 113 8.34 -5.58 -2.62
C ARG A 113 9.32 -4.71 -1.81
N LYS A 114 10.32 -4.11 -2.47
CA LYS A 114 11.39 -3.35 -1.84
C LYS A 114 11.29 -1.86 -2.18
N PRO A 115 12.07 -0.99 -1.51
CA PRO A 115 12.20 0.40 -1.92
C PRO A 115 12.69 0.50 -3.37
N LEU A 116 11.96 1.29 -4.16
CA LEU A 116 12.26 1.54 -5.57
C LEU A 116 12.36 3.05 -5.83
N ILE A 117 13.08 3.38 -6.89
CA ILE A 117 13.10 4.70 -7.52
C ILE A 117 12.67 4.59 -8.97
N ILE A 118 12.03 5.65 -9.45
CA ILE A 118 11.68 5.87 -10.84
C ILE A 118 12.33 7.16 -11.33
N GLY A 119 12.76 7.22 -12.58
CA GLY A 119 13.30 8.46 -13.15
C GLY A 119 13.58 8.34 -14.64
N GLU A 120 13.80 9.47 -15.29
CA GLU A 120 14.10 9.50 -16.72
C GLU A 120 15.39 8.74 -17.00
N TYR A 121 15.37 7.92 -18.04
CA TYR A 121 16.54 7.16 -18.44
C TYR A 121 17.53 8.06 -19.19
N SER A 122 18.82 7.99 -18.83
CA SER A 122 19.88 8.80 -19.44
C SER A 122 20.25 8.40 -20.88
N LYS A 123 19.72 7.30 -21.41
CA LYS A 123 19.97 6.83 -22.79
C LYS A 123 21.44 6.57 -23.11
N THR A 124 22.26 6.29 -22.10
CA THR A 124 23.70 6.10 -22.25
C THR A 124 24.08 4.71 -22.75
N LYS A 125 23.19 3.70 -22.70
CA LYS A 125 23.48 2.36 -23.22
C LYS A 125 22.98 2.18 -24.63
N ILE A 126 23.91 1.76 -25.47
CA ILE A 126 23.63 1.26 -26.82
C ILE A 126 22.69 0.05 -26.71
N ASN A 127 21.64 0.02 -27.54
CA ASN A 127 20.65 -1.06 -27.64
C ASN A 127 19.71 -1.24 -26.42
N PHE A 128 19.61 -0.27 -25.52
CA PHE A 128 18.58 -0.25 -24.49
C PHE A 128 17.63 0.93 -24.72
N ASN A 129 16.44 0.63 -25.26
CA ASN A 129 15.44 1.64 -25.53
C ASN A 129 14.46 1.75 -24.36
N ALA A 130 14.50 2.85 -23.62
CA ALA A 130 13.54 3.14 -22.55
C ALA A 130 13.41 4.65 -22.41
N ASP A 131 12.27 5.10 -21.92
CA ASP A 131 12.08 6.50 -21.52
C ASP A 131 12.36 6.68 -20.03
N ILE A 132 11.99 5.67 -19.24
CA ILE A 132 12.05 5.71 -17.79
C ILE A 132 12.67 4.42 -17.25
N LEU A 133 13.40 4.53 -16.16
CA LEU A 133 13.86 3.40 -15.37
C LEU A 133 13.07 3.26 -14.08
N LEU A 134 12.78 2.02 -13.70
CA LEU A 134 12.28 1.65 -12.37
C LEU A 134 13.22 0.60 -11.78
N GLY A 135 13.81 0.88 -10.62
CA GLY A 135 14.74 -0.06 -9.99
C GLY A 135 15.10 0.34 -8.57
N THR A 136 16.04 -0.38 -7.97
CA THR A 136 16.46 -0.14 -6.59
C THR A 136 17.41 1.07 -6.50
N PRO A 137 17.30 1.93 -5.46
CA PRO A 137 18.19 3.09 -5.25
C PRO A 137 19.57 2.73 -4.68
N GLY A 138 19.96 1.46 -4.71
CA GLY A 138 21.22 1.02 -4.08
C GLY A 138 22.33 0.86 -5.11
N ASN A 139 23.57 1.02 -4.66
CA ASN A 139 24.79 0.82 -5.48
C ASN A 139 25.06 -0.65 -5.86
N ASN A 140 24.20 -1.57 -5.43
CA ASN A 140 24.29 -2.98 -5.78
C ASN A 140 23.40 -3.29 -6.98
N LYS A 141 23.94 -4.06 -7.93
CA LYS A 141 23.18 -4.51 -9.11
C LYS A 141 21.94 -5.29 -8.66
N ASN A 142 20.79 -4.95 -9.23
CA ASN A 142 19.54 -5.66 -8.99
C ASN A 142 18.62 -5.57 -10.22
N SER A 143 17.41 -6.13 -10.12
CA SER A 143 16.42 -5.99 -11.18
C SER A 143 16.07 -4.52 -11.43
N THR A 144 16.40 -4.05 -12.62
CA THR A 144 16.03 -2.73 -13.14
C THR A 144 15.16 -2.94 -14.36
N ILE A 145 13.99 -2.30 -14.39
CA ILE A 145 13.03 -2.37 -15.48
C ILE A 145 13.17 -1.09 -16.32
N GLY A 146 13.43 -1.25 -17.61
CA GLY A 146 13.24 -0.20 -18.60
C GLY A 146 11.77 -0.12 -19.02
N LEU A 147 11.23 1.09 -18.96
CA LEU A 147 9.84 1.40 -19.24
C LEU A 147 9.75 2.35 -20.43
N LEU A 148 8.80 2.08 -21.32
CA LEU A 148 8.38 3.02 -22.36
C LEU A 148 7.09 3.73 -21.94
N ILE A 149 6.99 5.01 -22.27
CA ILE A 149 5.75 5.77 -22.09
C ILE A 149 4.73 5.26 -23.11
N GLY A 150 3.66 4.63 -22.63
CA GLY A 150 2.56 4.26 -23.51
C GLY A 150 1.71 5.49 -23.82
N ILE A 151 1.71 5.98 -25.07
CA ILE A 151 0.62 6.85 -25.55
C ILE A 151 -0.60 5.96 -25.74
N ILE A 152 -1.37 5.78 -24.68
CA ILE A 152 -2.72 5.25 -24.77
C ILE A 152 -3.61 6.41 -24.37
N LYS A 153 -4.55 6.80 -25.25
CA LYS A 153 -5.63 7.73 -24.91
C LYS A 153 -6.28 7.22 -23.62
N SER A 154 -5.94 7.86 -22.52
CA SER A 154 -6.41 7.53 -21.18
C SER A 154 -7.40 8.62 -20.81
N ASP A 155 -8.67 8.26 -20.64
CA ASP A 155 -9.71 9.18 -20.15
C ASP A 155 -9.46 9.62 -18.69
N MET A 156 -8.44 9.06 -18.03
CA MET A 156 -8.12 9.33 -16.64
C MET A 156 -7.06 10.43 -16.51
N LYS A 157 -7.47 11.58 -15.98
CA LYS A 157 -6.56 12.65 -15.53
C LYS A 157 -5.61 12.08 -14.46
N ASN A 158 -4.30 12.09 -14.73
CA ASN A 158 -3.19 11.66 -13.85
C ASN A 158 -2.79 10.17 -13.83
N PHE A 159 -3.23 9.35 -14.78
CA PHE A 159 -2.82 7.94 -14.87
C PHE A 159 -1.83 7.72 -16.03
N ASN A 160 -0.55 7.50 -15.72
CA ASN A 160 0.42 7.11 -16.74
C ASN A 160 0.42 5.59 -16.89
N LYS A 161 0.27 5.07 -18.11
CA LYS A 161 0.51 3.64 -18.39
C LYS A 161 1.91 3.49 -18.95
N TYR A 162 2.73 2.71 -18.26
CA TYR A 162 4.05 2.34 -18.76
C TYR A 162 4.05 0.92 -19.28
N VAL A 163 4.75 0.71 -20.38
CA VAL A 163 4.94 -0.61 -20.95
C VAL A 163 6.35 -1.07 -20.59
N PRO A 164 6.52 -2.18 -19.85
CA PRO A 164 7.81 -2.80 -19.68
C PRO A 164 8.42 -3.12 -21.03
N ASN A 165 9.66 -2.70 -21.22
CA ASN A 165 10.36 -2.94 -22.47
C ASN A 165 11.55 -3.88 -22.27
N SER A 166 12.40 -3.61 -21.29
CA SER A 166 13.59 -4.42 -21.07
C SER A 166 13.88 -4.62 -19.59
N LEU A 167 14.50 -5.74 -19.25
CA LEU A 167 14.96 -6.03 -17.90
C LEU A 167 16.49 -6.00 -17.88
N GLN A 168 17.08 -5.47 -16.81
CA GLN A 168 18.53 -5.34 -16.63
C GLN A 168 18.92 -5.72 -15.21
N TYR A 169 20.13 -6.25 -15.03
CA TYR A 169 20.70 -6.55 -13.70
C TYR A 169 21.77 -5.52 -13.34
N GLU A 170 21.31 -4.34 -12.91
CA GLU A 170 22.13 -3.14 -12.84
C GLU A 170 21.75 -2.23 -11.67
N VAL A 171 22.58 -1.20 -11.46
CA VAL A 171 22.36 -0.12 -10.50
C VAL A 171 21.52 0.95 -11.19
N ALA A 172 20.24 1.04 -10.87
CA ALA A 172 19.32 1.96 -11.55
C ALA A 172 19.74 3.44 -11.43
N GLU A 173 20.22 3.84 -10.24
CA GLU A 173 20.63 5.21 -9.95
C GLU A 173 21.72 5.73 -10.89
N GLY A 174 22.66 4.87 -11.30
CA GLY A 174 23.74 5.24 -12.22
C GLY A 174 23.26 5.58 -13.64
N TYR A 175 21.99 5.32 -13.95
CA TYR A 175 21.41 5.51 -15.28
C TYR A 175 20.19 6.43 -15.27
N ILE A 176 19.76 6.93 -14.11
CA ILE A 176 18.67 7.90 -14.00
C ILE A 176 19.25 9.32 -14.16
N VAL A 177 18.57 10.16 -14.94
CA VAL A 177 18.94 11.58 -15.09
C VAL A 177 18.80 12.28 -13.73
N LYS A 178 19.86 12.96 -13.31
CA LYS A 178 19.91 13.68 -12.03
C LYS A 178 18.70 14.62 -11.88
N ASN A 179 18.11 14.65 -10.68
CA ASN A 179 16.91 15.43 -10.32
C ASN A 179 15.58 14.93 -10.93
N THR A 180 15.59 13.93 -11.80
CA THR A 180 14.35 13.28 -12.28
C THR A 180 13.93 12.11 -11.40
N GLU A 181 14.84 11.62 -10.55
CA GLU A 181 14.57 10.51 -9.63
C GLU A 181 13.38 10.84 -8.70
N ARG A 182 12.53 9.86 -8.46
CA ARG A 182 11.44 9.90 -7.49
C ARG A 182 11.35 8.58 -6.75
N LYS A 183 11.21 8.65 -5.44
CA LYS A 183 10.98 7.48 -4.58
C LYS A 183 9.56 6.94 -4.78
N ILE A 184 9.46 5.63 -5.00
CA ILE A 184 8.18 4.92 -4.91
C ILE A 184 7.76 4.87 -3.44
N LEU A 185 6.52 5.29 -3.17
CA LEU A 185 5.94 5.33 -1.82
C LEU A 185 5.14 4.07 -1.53
N PHE A 186 4.43 3.55 -2.54
CA PHE A 186 3.66 2.32 -2.44
C PHE A 186 3.74 1.51 -3.72
N THR A 187 3.72 0.18 -3.57
CA THR A 187 3.48 -0.77 -4.65
C THR A 187 2.26 -1.60 -4.29
N LEU A 188 1.27 -1.65 -5.18
CA LEU A 188 0.07 -2.46 -5.04
C LEU A 188 0.03 -3.55 -6.10
N GLU A 189 -0.59 -4.68 -5.78
CA GLU A 189 -0.77 -5.82 -6.68
C GLU A 189 -2.25 -6.19 -6.79
N LYS A 190 -2.63 -6.64 -7.99
CA LYS A 190 -3.88 -7.36 -8.25
C LYS A 190 -3.66 -8.45 -9.28
N GLU A 191 -4.49 -9.48 -9.24
CA GLU A 191 -4.60 -10.42 -10.35
C GLU A 191 -5.31 -9.76 -11.53
N LYS A 192 -5.01 -10.21 -12.74
CA LYS A 192 -5.55 -9.64 -13.99
C LYS A 192 -7.08 -9.74 -14.08
N SER A 193 -7.68 -10.76 -13.46
CA SER A 193 -9.13 -10.96 -13.38
C SER A 193 -9.82 -9.96 -12.45
N GLN A 194 -9.06 -9.27 -11.59
CA GLN A 194 -9.60 -8.35 -10.61
C GLN A 194 -9.66 -6.93 -11.16
N GLU A 195 -10.74 -6.23 -10.87
CA GLU A 195 -10.90 -4.83 -11.24
C GLU A 195 -10.00 -3.92 -10.39
N LYS A 196 -9.95 -4.17 -9.07
CA LYS A 196 -9.29 -3.33 -8.08
C LYS A 196 -8.10 -4.00 -7.40
N TYR A 197 -7.20 -3.18 -6.85
CA TYR A 197 -6.03 -3.63 -6.08
C TYR A 197 -6.41 -4.05 -4.67
N ASN A 198 -5.95 -5.24 -4.28
CA ASN A 198 -6.27 -5.83 -2.97
C ASN A 198 -5.04 -6.07 -2.10
N THR A 199 -3.84 -5.97 -2.67
CA THR A 199 -2.59 -6.30 -1.97
C THR A 199 -1.65 -5.11 -1.96
N ILE A 200 -1.13 -4.75 -0.79
CA ILE A 200 -0.01 -3.80 -0.65
C ILE A 200 1.28 -4.63 -0.62
N LEU A 201 2.09 -4.54 -1.67
CA LEU A 201 3.39 -5.22 -1.73
C LEU A 201 4.50 -4.43 -1.04
N PHE A 202 4.39 -3.11 -1.06
CA PHE A 202 5.40 -2.23 -0.49
C PHE A 202 4.76 -0.95 0.04
N LYS A 203 5.25 -0.49 1.20
CA LYS A 203 5.00 0.82 1.78
C LYS A 203 6.33 1.40 2.25
N ALA A 204 6.66 2.62 1.82
CA ALA A 204 7.79 3.36 2.36
C ALA A 204 7.62 3.61 3.87
N LYS A 205 8.66 3.35 4.66
CA LYS A 205 8.60 3.37 6.13
C LYS A 205 8.14 4.73 6.67
N ASP A 206 8.69 5.80 6.09
CA ASP A 206 8.49 7.22 6.40
C ASP A 206 7.19 7.82 5.85
N ILE A 207 6.37 7.01 5.17
CA ILE A 207 5.09 7.43 4.58
C ILE A 207 3.94 6.76 5.32
N LEU A 208 2.99 7.57 5.77
CA LEU A 208 1.81 7.06 6.45
C LEU A 208 0.85 6.36 5.48
N ILE A 209 0.31 5.22 5.91
CA ILE A 209 -0.68 4.45 5.13
C ILE A 209 -1.99 5.24 4.89
N HIS A 210 -2.25 6.25 5.74
CA HIS A 210 -3.29 7.27 5.56
C HIS A 210 -3.34 7.86 4.14
N ASN A 211 -2.18 7.99 3.48
CA ASN A 211 -2.08 8.52 2.12
C ASN A 211 -2.78 7.64 1.06
N LEU A 212 -2.98 6.35 1.32
CA LEU A 212 -3.81 5.48 0.47
C LEU A 212 -5.30 5.69 0.71
N TYR A 213 -5.69 5.97 1.97
CA TYR A 213 -7.10 6.02 2.37
C TYR A 213 -7.76 7.39 2.13
N TYR A 214 -7.05 8.48 2.38
CA TYR A 214 -7.59 9.84 2.25
C TYR A 214 -7.33 10.50 0.88
N ASN A 215 -6.62 9.82 -0.01
CA ASN A 215 -6.45 10.27 -1.38
C ASN A 215 -7.53 9.63 -2.25
N GLU A 216 -8.58 10.39 -2.57
CA GLU A 216 -9.74 9.89 -3.32
C GLU A 216 -9.34 9.28 -4.68
N THR A 217 -8.38 9.88 -5.37
CA THR A 217 -7.86 9.37 -6.65
C THR A 217 -7.20 8.00 -6.50
N ILE A 218 -6.47 7.74 -5.41
CA ILE A 218 -5.86 6.42 -5.17
C ILE A 218 -6.91 5.44 -4.66
N LYS A 219 -7.76 5.89 -3.73
CA LYS A 219 -8.78 5.09 -3.05
C LYS A 219 -9.72 4.38 -4.02
N GLN A 220 -10.10 5.04 -5.13
CA GLN A 220 -10.98 4.44 -6.15
C GLN A 220 -10.43 3.14 -6.75
N TYR A 221 -9.10 2.96 -6.77
CA TYR A 221 -8.43 1.77 -7.29
C TYR A 221 -8.30 0.64 -6.27
N LEU A 222 -8.59 0.89 -4.98
CA LEU A 222 -8.47 -0.10 -3.92
C LEU A 222 -9.76 -0.92 -3.78
N SER A 223 -9.63 -2.23 -3.59
CA SER A 223 -10.77 -3.09 -3.28
C SER A 223 -11.42 -2.67 -1.95
N VAL A 224 -12.71 -2.95 -1.78
CA VAL A 224 -13.43 -2.63 -0.53
C VAL A 224 -12.77 -3.31 0.66
N GLU A 225 -12.35 -4.56 0.50
CA GLU A 225 -11.63 -5.32 1.53
C GLU A 225 -10.30 -4.64 1.93
N LEU A 226 -9.48 -4.23 0.95
CA LEU A 226 -8.23 -3.53 1.24
C LEU A 226 -8.48 -2.17 1.90
N GLN A 227 -9.52 -1.45 1.49
CA GLN A 227 -9.91 -0.20 2.14
C GLN A 227 -10.29 -0.41 3.60
N GLU A 228 -11.02 -1.48 3.93
CA GLU A 228 -11.36 -1.81 5.31
C GLU A 228 -10.13 -2.26 6.12
N ILE A 229 -9.20 -3.02 5.53
CA ILE A 229 -7.91 -3.34 6.17
C ILE A 229 -7.14 -2.07 6.51
N ILE A 230 -7.00 -1.15 5.56
CA ILE A 230 -6.29 0.13 5.78
C ILE A 230 -7.03 0.95 6.84
N LYS A 231 -8.36 1.03 6.75
CA LYS A 231 -9.21 1.76 7.71
C LYS A 231 -8.99 1.24 9.13
N LYS A 232 -8.96 -0.08 9.33
CA LYS A 232 -8.66 -0.69 10.63
C LYS A 232 -7.29 -0.27 11.16
N GLN A 233 -6.27 -0.21 10.30
CA GLN A 233 -4.91 0.22 10.69
C GLN A 233 -4.81 1.69 11.08
N ILE A 234 -5.68 2.56 10.56
CA ILE A 234 -5.65 4.01 10.84
C ILE A 234 -6.72 4.47 11.82
N THR A 235 -7.63 3.58 12.23
CA THR A 235 -8.70 3.93 13.17
C THR A 235 -8.09 4.24 14.54
N ASN A 236 -8.44 5.40 15.07
CA ASN A 236 -8.01 5.78 16.41
C ASN A 236 -8.71 4.92 17.46
N TYR A 237 -7.97 4.44 18.45
CA TYR A 237 -8.52 3.60 19.50
C TYR A 237 -7.77 3.77 20.82
N ASN A 238 -8.45 3.42 21.91
CA ASN A 238 -7.85 3.42 23.24
C ASN A 238 -6.98 2.16 23.38
N CYS A 239 -5.67 2.31 23.46
CA CYS A 239 -4.76 1.17 23.47
C CYS A 239 -4.78 0.37 24.77
N LEU A 240 -5.38 0.85 25.86
CA LEU A 240 -5.56 0.06 27.10
C LEU A 240 -6.85 -0.77 27.10
N THR A 241 -7.82 -0.45 26.25
CA THR A 241 -9.13 -1.14 26.23
C THR A 241 -9.45 -1.80 24.89
N GLY A 242 -8.75 -1.42 23.83
CA GLY A 242 -9.03 -1.81 22.46
C GLY A 242 -10.21 -1.06 21.83
N GLU A 243 -10.95 -0.23 22.57
CA GLU A 243 -12.16 0.43 22.08
C GLU A 243 -11.85 1.52 21.03
N PRO A 244 -12.51 1.52 19.86
CA PRO A 244 -12.38 2.60 18.88
C PRO A 244 -12.85 3.95 19.44
N ILE A 245 -12.10 5.00 19.13
CA ILE A 245 -12.39 6.37 19.56
C ILE A 245 -12.65 7.22 18.33
N ASN A 246 -13.73 8.01 18.35
CA ASN A 246 -13.91 9.08 17.37
C ASN A 246 -13.13 10.31 17.81
N ILE A 247 -11.90 10.44 17.30
CA ILE A 247 -10.99 11.56 17.56
C ILE A 247 -10.22 11.89 16.29
N GLU A 248 -9.83 13.14 16.11
CA GLU A 248 -8.99 13.55 14.99
C GLU A 248 -7.62 12.87 15.04
N ASN A 249 -7.11 12.49 13.87
CA ASN A 249 -5.79 11.88 13.75
C ASN A 249 -4.70 12.77 14.35
N HIS A 250 -3.76 12.13 15.03
CA HIS A 250 -2.57 12.80 15.52
C HIS A 250 -1.61 13.10 14.37
N SER A 251 -0.90 14.22 14.43
CA SER A 251 0.02 14.65 13.35
C SER A 251 1.14 13.66 13.06
N SER A 252 1.50 12.81 14.03
CA SER A 252 2.47 11.72 13.85
C SER A 252 1.93 10.55 13.02
N GLY A 253 0.61 10.45 12.84
CA GLY A 253 -0.05 9.28 12.26
C GLY A 253 -0.22 8.09 13.20
N GLU A 254 0.12 8.25 14.48
CA GLU A 254 -0.14 7.24 15.51
C GLU A 254 -1.62 7.23 15.88
N ASN A 255 -2.22 6.03 15.90
CA ASN A 255 -3.64 5.82 16.13
C ASN A 255 -3.95 5.25 17.52
N LYS A 256 -2.93 5.01 18.35
CA LYS A 256 -3.08 4.62 19.76
C LYS A 256 -3.20 5.83 20.67
N TRP A 257 -4.22 5.80 21.52
CA TRP A 257 -4.53 6.85 22.49
C TRP A 257 -4.74 6.27 23.88
N ILE A 258 -4.47 7.06 24.92
CA ILE A 258 -4.74 6.72 26.32
C ILE A 258 -5.59 7.83 26.92
N ALA A 259 -6.69 7.45 27.59
CA ALA A 259 -7.55 8.42 28.27
C ALA A 259 -6.77 9.09 29.43
N LYS A 260 -7.05 10.37 29.66
CA LYS A 260 -6.35 11.20 30.66
C LYS A 260 -6.34 10.57 32.05
N LYS A 261 -7.49 10.04 32.49
CA LYS A 261 -7.64 9.41 33.81
C LYS A 261 -6.67 8.24 33.98
N GLU A 262 -6.42 7.48 32.92
CA GLU A 262 -5.52 6.34 32.91
C GLU A 262 -4.05 6.77 32.85
N VAL A 263 -3.76 7.86 32.11
CA VAL A 263 -2.43 8.50 32.15
C VAL A 263 -2.10 8.96 33.57
N GLU A 264 -3.05 9.58 34.28
CA GLU A 264 -2.89 10.03 35.66
C GLU A 264 -2.77 8.85 36.64
N LYS A 265 -3.64 7.84 36.51
CA LYS A 265 -3.64 6.65 37.37
C LYS A 265 -2.35 5.82 37.25
N LEU A 266 -1.80 5.74 36.05
CA LEU A 266 -0.57 4.98 35.77
C LEU A 266 0.69 5.85 35.85
N GLU A 267 0.56 7.11 36.27
CA GLU A 267 1.67 8.07 36.43
C GLU A 267 2.54 8.18 35.16
N ILE A 268 1.91 8.14 33.98
CA ILE A 268 2.63 8.17 32.70
C ILE A 268 3.15 9.58 32.45
N GLU A 269 4.47 9.71 32.30
CA GLU A 269 5.10 10.99 32.01
C GLU A 269 4.73 11.50 30.61
N LYS A 270 4.36 12.78 30.54
CA LYS A 270 4.01 13.50 29.29
C LYS A 270 5.26 14.17 28.73
N LYS A 271 5.37 14.28 27.41
CA LYS A 271 6.38 15.14 26.78
C LYS A 271 6.01 16.62 27.00
N GLU A 272 6.98 17.51 26.78
CA GLU A 272 6.78 18.95 26.97
C GLU A 272 5.69 19.51 26.04
N ASN A 273 4.89 20.45 26.54
CA ASN A 273 3.85 21.20 25.80
C ASN A 273 2.71 20.37 25.19
N VAL A 274 2.46 19.16 25.71
CA VAL A 274 1.41 18.28 25.21
C VAL A 274 0.02 18.71 25.71
N LYS A 275 -0.93 18.87 24.78
CA LYS A 275 -2.34 19.14 25.08
C LYS A 275 -3.17 17.88 24.86
N GLU A 276 -4.14 17.66 25.74
CA GLU A 276 -5.15 16.62 25.56
C GLU A 276 -6.08 16.96 24.38
N LYS A 277 -6.59 15.92 23.72
CA LYS A 277 -7.63 16.04 22.70
C LYS A 277 -8.90 15.35 23.16
N ILE A 278 -10.04 15.95 22.86
CA ILE A 278 -11.34 15.37 23.20
C ILE A 278 -11.72 14.33 22.15
N GLY A 279 -11.76 13.07 22.57
CA GLY A 279 -12.32 11.96 21.80
C GLY A 279 -13.75 11.68 22.24
N LYS A 280 -14.59 11.24 21.30
CA LYS A 280 -15.96 10.80 21.59
C LYS A 280 -16.03 9.29 21.55
N ILE A 281 -16.55 8.69 22.61
CA ILE A 281 -16.86 7.25 22.66
C ILE A 281 -18.37 7.04 22.68
N ALA A 282 -18.83 5.97 22.06
CA ALA A 282 -20.21 5.53 22.11
C ALA A 282 -20.33 4.42 23.14
N VAL A 283 -21.20 4.58 24.13
CA VAL A 283 -21.37 3.61 25.22
C VAL A 283 -22.84 3.35 25.44
N THR A 284 -23.21 2.10 25.61
CA THR A 284 -24.59 1.72 25.90
C THR A 284 -24.73 1.43 27.39
N MET A 285 -25.49 2.26 28.10
CA MET A 285 -25.71 2.11 29.55
C MET A 285 -27.08 2.64 29.95
N THR A 286 -27.50 2.42 31.19
CA THR A 286 -28.77 2.91 31.75
C THR A 286 -28.69 4.41 32.07
N GLU A 287 -29.85 5.05 32.27
CA GLU A 287 -29.90 6.45 32.71
C GLU A 287 -29.19 6.65 34.06
N LYS A 288 -29.33 5.69 34.98
CA LYS A 288 -28.66 5.71 36.28
C LYS A 288 -27.13 5.69 36.13
N GLU A 289 -26.61 4.77 35.30
CA GLU A 289 -25.17 4.67 35.05
C GLU A 289 -24.60 5.96 34.39
N MET A 290 -25.37 6.61 33.52
CA MET A 290 -24.98 7.89 32.93
C MET A 290 -24.97 9.05 33.91
N GLU A 291 -25.95 9.14 34.81
CA GLU A 291 -25.95 10.19 35.84
C GLU A 291 -24.80 9.99 36.84
N ASP A 292 -24.52 8.74 37.24
CA ASP A 292 -23.34 8.40 38.04
C ASP A 292 -22.04 8.78 37.30
N TYR A 293 -21.98 8.55 35.99
CA TYR A 293 -20.87 8.98 35.15
C TYR A 293 -20.67 10.51 35.16
N LYS A 294 -21.76 11.28 34.97
CA LYS A 294 -21.73 12.75 35.00
C LYS A 294 -21.29 13.29 36.35
N LYS A 295 -21.85 12.72 37.44
CA LYS A 295 -21.53 13.09 38.83
C LYS A 295 -20.04 12.92 39.13
N ASN A 296 -19.47 11.78 38.73
CA ASN A 296 -18.05 11.48 38.92
C ASN A 296 -17.10 12.38 38.11
N ARG A 297 -17.63 13.16 37.16
CA ARG A 297 -16.85 14.10 36.32
C ARG A 297 -17.23 15.57 36.52
N GLY A 298 -18.04 15.88 37.55
CA GLY A 298 -18.44 17.25 37.85
C GLY A 298 -19.30 17.89 36.77
N MET A 299 -20.01 17.10 35.96
CA MET A 299 -20.98 17.60 34.99
C MET A 299 -22.34 17.84 35.66
N GLU A 300 -23.16 18.71 35.09
CA GLU A 300 -24.54 18.92 35.57
C GLU A 300 -25.34 17.61 35.53
N THR A 301 -25.81 17.19 36.71
CA THR A 301 -26.68 16.03 36.90
C THR A 301 -28.11 16.46 37.15
N LYS A 302 -29.07 15.64 36.76
CA LYS A 302 -30.48 15.81 37.17
C LYS A 302 -30.84 14.71 38.15
N GLU A 303 -31.49 15.07 39.25
CA GLU A 303 -32.13 14.06 40.11
C GLU A 303 -33.29 13.43 39.34
N ILE A 304 -33.13 12.16 38.96
CA ILE A 304 -34.16 11.38 38.27
C ILE A 304 -34.87 10.54 39.33
N THR A 305 -36.16 10.81 39.56
CA THR A 305 -36.97 10.12 40.57
C THR A 305 -37.37 8.71 40.16
N ASN A 306 -37.37 8.38 38.85
CA ASN A 306 -37.59 7.04 38.30
C ASN A 306 -36.68 6.78 37.08
N PRO A 307 -35.39 6.43 37.27
CA PRO A 307 -34.48 6.19 36.15
C PRO A 307 -34.91 4.94 35.37
N SER A 308 -34.93 5.04 34.04
CA SER A 308 -35.19 3.87 33.20
C SER A 308 -34.03 2.87 33.27
N ASN A 309 -34.38 1.59 33.43
CA ASN A 309 -33.44 0.47 33.31
C ASN A 309 -33.15 0.10 31.84
N GLU A 310 -33.81 0.75 30.89
CA GLU A 310 -33.53 0.59 29.47
C GLU A 310 -32.14 1.15 29.13
N LYS A 311 -31.33 0.33 28.45
CA LYS A 311 -30.01 0.76 28.00
C LYS A 311 -30.15 1.67 26.78
N LYS A 312 -29.59 2.87 26.86
CA LYS A 312 -29.56 3.84 25.77
C LYS A 312 -28.12 4.06 25.29
N LEU A 313 -27.98 4.44 24.03
CA LEU A 313 -26.68 4.80 23.45
C LEU A 313 -26.33 6.25 23.81
N TYR A 314 -25.20 6.45 24.46
CA TYR A 314 -24.67 7.76 24.83
C TYR A 314 -23.34 8.03 24.12
N ILE A 315 -23.18 9.27 23.64
CA ILE A 315 -21.92 9.75 23.08
C ILE A 315 -21.24 10.64 24.12
N ILE A 316 -20.07 10.22 24.57
CA ILE A 316 -19.42 10.80 25.73
C ILE A 316 -18.07 11.41 25.33
N PRO A 317 -17.82 12.71 25.63
CA PRO A 317 -16.52 13.34 25.42
C PRO A 317 -15.54 12.92 26.52
N ILE A 318 -14.37 12.44 26.13
CA ILE A 318 -13.28 12.05 27.05
C ILE A 318 -11.97 12.68 26.56
N PRO A 319 -11.17 13.30 27.44
CA PRO A 319 -9.84 13.76 27.09
C PRO A 319 -8.87 12.58 26.94
N TYR A 320 -8.09 12.59 25.86
CA TYR A 320 -7.07 11.60 25.53
C TYR A 320 -5.72 12.26 25.24
N TYR A 321 -4.66 11.50 25.46
CA TYR A 321 -3.31 11.78 24.96
C TYR A 321 -2.94 10.74 23.90
N ASN A 322 -2.27 11.18 22.82
CA ASN A 322 -1.71 10.26 21.85
C ASN A 322 -0.44 9.64 22.43
N ILE A 323 -0.17 8.35 22.18
CA ILE A 323 1.03 7.74 22.75
C ILE A 323 2.33 8.36 22.24
N SER A 324 2.31 8.99 21.05
CA SER A 324 3.48 9.72 20.52
C SER A 324 3.90 10.88 21.40
N ASP A 325 2.98 11.38 22.22
CA ASP A 325 3.18 12.51 23.12
C ASP A 325 3.52 12.08 24.55
N LEU A 326 3.58 10.77 24.81
CA LEU A 326 3.84 10.18 26.11
C LEU A 326 5.21 9.48 26.13
N LYS A 327 5.80 9.34 27.32
CA LYS A 327 6.98 8.50 27.56
C LYS A 327 6.52 7.11 28.02
N ILE A 328 6.19 6.26 27.05
CA ILE A 328 5.70 4.91 27.31
C ILE A 328 6.85 3.98 27.71
N THR A 329 6.71 3.31 28.87
CA THR A 329 7.64 2.26 29.31
C THR A 329 7.23 0.90 28.73
N LYS A 330 8.16 -0.07 28.73
CA LYS A 330 7.85 -1.45 28.29
C LYS A 330 6.72 -2.10 29.09
N GLU A 331 6.64 -1.81 30.39
CA GLU A 331 5.58 -2.35 31.26
C GLU A 331 4.19 -1.80 30.88
N ILE A 332 4.10 -0.51 30.54
CA ILE A 332 2.85 0.09 30.05
C ILE A 332 2.49 -0.49 28.68
N GLU A 333 3.46 -0.64 27.78
CA GLU A 333 3.23 -1.21 26.45
C GLU A 333 2.72 -2.65 26.50
N GLN A 334 3.15 -3.46 27.47
CA GLN A 334 2.63 -4.80 27.71
C GLN A 334 1.14 -4.83 28.11
N LYS A 335 0.60 -3.73 28.62
CA LYS A 335 -0.84 -3.60 28.96
C LYS A 335 -1.69 -3.23 27.74
N PHE A 336 -1.07 -3.04 26.56
CA PHE A 336 -1.82 -2.65 25.37
C PHE A 336 -2.64 -3.80 24.81
N VAL A 337 -3.89 -3.49 24.49
CA VAL A 337 -4.86 -4.39 23.88
C VAL A 337 -4.99 -4.04 22.40
N PRO A 338 -5.02 -5.02 21.48
CA PRO A 338 -5.34 -4.78 20.08
C PRO A 338 -6.71 -4.07 19.93
N MET A 339 -6.88 -3.31 18.85
CA MET A 339 -8.16 -2.69 18.57
C MET A 339 -9.25 -3.76 18.42
N LYS A 340 -10.35 -3.62 19.17
CA LYS A 340 -11.52 -4.47 19.04
C LYS A 340 -12.20 -4.19 17.71
N GLU A 341 -12.65 -5.26 17.06
CA GLU A 341 -13.57 -5.10 15.94
C GLU A 341 -14.89 -4.60 16.50
N LYS A 342 -15.45 -3.52 15.93
CA LYS A 342 -16.87 -3.26 16.17
C LYS A 342 -17.61 -4.45 15.61
N GLU A 343 -18.27 -5.23 16.48
CA GLU A 343 -19.37 -6.05 16.03
C GLU A 343 -20.27 -5.12 15.20
N LYS A 344 -20.52 -5.48 13.94
CA LYS A 344 -21.60 -4.83 13.20
C LYS A 344 -22.83 -4.98 14.10
N SER A 345 -23.25 -3.90 14.73
CA SER A 345 -24.53 -3.87 15.43
C SER A 345 -25.56 -4.30 14.38
N GLN A 346 -26.08 -5.51 14.53
CA GLN A 346 -27.14 -6.09 13.71
C GLN A 346 -28.42 -5.31 13.99
N GLU A 347 -28.50 -4.06 13.52
CA GLU A 347 -29.71 -3.24 13.56
C GLU A 347 -29.85 -2.45 12.27
N ILE A 348 -29.73 -3.14 11.12
CA ILE A 348 -30.29 -2.66 9.85
C ILE A 348 -31.13 -3.76 9.16
N ASP A 349 -31.07 -5.02 9.61
CA ASP A 349 -31.86 -6.13 9.04
C ASP A 349 -33.23 -6.36 9.70
N LYS A 350 -33.63 -5.58 10.72
CA LYS A 350 -34.99 -5.64 11.30
C LYS A 350 -35.98 -4.64 10.68
N SER A 351 -35.56 -3.76 9.79
CA SER A 351 -36.44 -2.77 9.13
C SER A 351 -36.87 -3.14 7.71
N LYS A 352 -36.73 -4.41 7.29
CA LYS A 352 -37.31 -4.94 6.03
C LYS A 352 -38.40 -5.99 6.24
N GLY A 353 -38.99 -6.06 7.44
CA GLY A 353 -40.04 -7.00 7.81
C GLY A 353 -41.34 -6.33 8.26
N GLN A 354 -41.70 -5.17 7.71
CA GLN A 354 -43.07 -4.65 7.76
C GLN A 354 -43.50 -4.32 6.33
N GLY A 355 -43.91 -5.38 5.63
CA GLY A 355 -44.75 -5.24 4.45
C GLY A 355 -46.09 -4.69 4.89
N ILE A 356 -46.39 -3.50 4.39
CA ILE A 356 -47.75 -2.97 4.29
C ILE A 356 -48.48 -3.82 3.24
N GLY A 357 -49.66 -4.34 3.56
CA GLY A 357 -50.60 -4.88 2.59
C GLY A 357 -51.55 -5.94 3.15
N ASP A 358 -52.65 -5.50 3.75
CA ASP A 358 -54.00 -5.85 3.28
C ASP A 358 -54.68 -4.55 2.87
#